data_AF-A0A938KNJ4-F1
#
_entry.id   AF-A0A938KNJ4-F1
#
_cell.length_a   1.000
_cell.length_b   1.000
_cell.length_c   1.000
_cell.angle_alpha   90.00
_cell.angle_beta   90.00
_cell.angle_gamma   90.00
#
_symmetry.space_group_name_H-M   'P 1'
#
loop_
_entity.id
_entity.type
_entity.pdbx_description
1 polymer ?
#
loop_
_entity_poly.entity_id
_entity_poly.type
_entity_poly.pdbx_seq_one_letter_code
_entity_poly.pdbx_strand_id
1 'polypeptide(L)'
;MNSADPMSADSPTQDSQPSRAFLPYPVSTLSPPIIPNDLTSFKSRGISEVERDLQQKLTEIREEYLRAVDHFNWNKLVYESEIRFEPVVGGTYHLYETRSGRALSMISPEQWPQRHLATVRLNVDRQWQVINTGNDIDPRALFGTC
;
A
#
# COMPACT_ATOMS: atom_id res chain seq x y z
N MET A 1 -52.53 -14.28 -76.86
CA MET A 1 -53.10 -14.66 -75.55
C MET A 1 -52.00 -15.28 -74.70
N ASN A 2 -51.53 -14.66 -73.62
CA ASN A 2 -52.08 -14.86 -72.28
C ASN A 2 -51.47 -13.84 -71.32
N SER A 3 -52.32 -13.30 -70.44
CA SER A 3 -52.03 -12.28 -69.45
C SER A 3 -51.13 -12.80 -68.31
N ALA A 4 -50.31 -11.92 -67.74
CA ALA A 4 -49.78 -12.05 -66.39
C ALA A 4 -49.88 -10.69 -65.69
N ASP A 5 -50.63 -10.68 -64.59
CA ASP A 5 -51.01 -9.58 -63.71
C ASP A 5 -49.87 -9.15 -62.73
N PRO A 6 -50.04 -8.09 -61.90
CA PRO A 6 -49.00 -7.13 -61.54
C PRO A 6 -48.20 -7.50 -60.29
N MET A 7 -46.93 -7.09 -60.24
CA MET A 7 -46.12 -7.14 -59.02
C MET A 7 -46.28 -5.80 -58.28
N SER A 8 -47.26 -5.77 -57.37
CA SER A 8 -47.52 -4.67 -56.43
C SER A 8 -46.40 -4.54 -55.39
N ALA A 9 -46.08 -3.28 -55.10
CA ALA A 9 -45.16 -2.78 -54.09
C ALA A 9 -45.09 -3.62 -52.80
N ASP A 10 -43.89 -4.11 -52.49
CA ASP A 10 -43.52 -4.49 -51.13
C ASP A 10 -43.51 -3.21 -50.29
N SER A 11 -44.45 -3.13 -49.35
CA SER A 11 -44.57 -2.01 -48.42
C SER A 11 -43.50 -2.15 -47.34
N PRO A 12 -42.78 -1.08 -46.95
CA PRO A 12 -41.75 -1.20 -45.92
C PRO A 12 -42.38 -1.68 -44.61
N THR A 13 -41.77 -2.73 -44.05
CA THR A 13 -42.02 -3.29 -42.72
C THR A 13 -42.39 -2.20 -41.72
N GLN A 14 -43.61 -2.24 -41.19
CA GLN A 14 -44.01 -1.38 -40.07
C GLN A 14 -43.26 -1.85 -38.82
N ASP A 15 -42.12 -1.23 -38.53
CA ASP A 15 -41.54 -1.30 -37.18
C ASP A 15 -42.56 -0.70 -36.20
N SER A 16 -43.13 -1.57 -35.36
CA SER A 16 -44.10 -1.19 -34.33
C SER A 16 -43.43 -0.31 -33.28
N GLN A 17 -43.41 0.99 -33.51
CA GLN A 17 -42.93 1.95 -32.53
C GLN A 17 -43.76 1.82 -31.25
N PRO A 18 -43.12 1.72 -30.06
CA PRO A 18 -43.85 1.61 -28.80
C PRO A 18 -44.71 2.86 -28.60
N SER A 19 -45.93 2.66 -28.10
CA SER A 19 -46.86 3.77 -27.89
C SER A 19 -46.24 4.84 -26.98
N ARG A 20 -46.56 6.11 -27.21
CA ARG A 20 -45.99 7.26 -26.46
C ARG A 20 -46.11 7.13 -24.93
N ALA A 21 -47.10 6.36 -24.45
CA ALA A 21 -47.31 6.08 -23.03
C ALA A 21 -46.24 5.17 -22.40
N PHE A 22 -45.48 4.43 -23.21
CA PHE A 22 -44.44 3.51 -22.75
C PHE A 22 -43.02 4.07 -22.89
N LEU A 23 -42.88 5.34 -23.29
CA LEU A 23 -41.57 5.97 -23.42
C LEU A 23 -41.09 6.44 -22.03
N PRO A 24 -39.82 6.16 -21.66
CA PRO A 24 -39.27 6.57 -20.37
C PRO A 24 -38.95 8.08 -20.29
N TYR A 25 -39.30 8.84 -21.32
CA TYR A 25 -39.01 10.26 -21.45
C TYR A 25 -40.25 11.04 -21.93
N PRO A 26 -40.37 12.32 -21.53
CA PRO A 26 -41.48 13.17 -21.96
C PRO A 26 -41.40 13.45 -23.46
N VAL A 27 -42.53 13.32 -24.16
CA VAL A 27 -42.65 13.54 -25.61
C VAL A 27 -43.64 14.64 -25.99
N SER A 28 -44.16 15.38 -25.00
CA SER A 28 -45.10 16.49 -25.19
C SER A 28 -44.72 17.68 -24.32
N THR A 29 -45.13 18.87 -24.74
CA THR A 29 -44.92 20.14 -24.01
C THR A 29 -45.73 20.23 -22.71
N LEU A 30 -46.75 19.39 -22.54
CA LEU A 30 -47.55 19.28 -21.31
C LEU A 30 -46.97 18.25 -20.32
N SER A 31 -45.92 17.52 -20.68
CA SER A 31 -45.28 16.55 -19.81
C SER A 31 -44.40 17.25 -18.75
N PRO A 32 -44.24 16.67 -17.54
CA PRO A 32 -43.38 17.25 -16.51
C PRO A 32 -41.94 17.45 -17.01
N PRO A 33 -41.31 18.61 -16.73
CA PRO A 33 -39.93 18.85 -17.12
C PRO A 33 -39.00 17.97 -16.28
N ILE A 34 -38.01 17.35 -16.93
CA ILE A 34 -36.92 16.65 -16.24
C ILE A 34 -35.96 17.72 -15.70
N ILE A 35 -35.90 17.87 -14.38
CA ILE A 35 -34.94 18.75 -13.72
C ILE A 35 -33.71 17.91 -13.36
N PRO A 36 -32.51 18.24 -13.87
CA PRO A 36 -31.31 17.52 -13.47
C PRO A 36 -31.09 17.72 -11.97
N ASN A 37 -30.89 16.62 -11.25
CA ASN A 37 -30.56 16.68 -9.83
C ASN A 37 -29.18 17.32 -9.63
N ASP A 38 -29.02 18.16 -8.61
CA ASP A 38 -27.74 18.77 -8.29
C ASP A 38 -26.76 17.71 -7.76
N LEU A 39 -25.76 17.37 -8.58
CA LEU A 39 -24.72 16.37 -8.27
C LEU A 39 -23.56 16.95 -7.45
N THR A 40 -23.60 18.22 -7.06
CA THR A 40 -22.49 18.89 -6.36
C THR A 40 -22.14 18.19 -5.04
N SER A 41 -23.16 17.81 -4.27
CA SER A 41 -22.99 17.10 -2.99
C SER A 41 -22.44 15.67 -3.16
N PHE A 42 -22.81 14.99 -4.24
CA PHE A 42 -22.27 13.67 -4.58
C PHE A 42 -20.80 13.77 -4.99
N LYS A 43 -20.46 14.74 -5.85
CA LYS A 43 -19.08 14.96 -6.31
C LYS A 43 -18.16 15.35 -5.16
N SER A 44 -18.58 16.29 -4.30
CA SER A 44 -17.76 16.72 -3.16
C SER A 44 -17.49 15.57 -2.20
N ARG A 45 -18.52 14.76 -1.89
CA ARG A 45 -18.36 13.55 -1.06
C ARG A 45 -17.36 12.56 -1.67
N GLY A 46 -17.51 12.27 -2.96
CA GLY A 46 -16.60 11.34 -3.66
C GLY A 46 -15.15 11.84 -3.68
N ILE A 47 -14.93 13.15 -3.87
CA ILE A 47 -13.59 13.74 -3.82
C ILE A 47 -12.98 13.59 -2.42
N SER A 48 -13.74 13.90 -1.36
CA SER A 48 -13.26 13.78 0.02
C SER A 48 -12.95 12.33 0.42
N GLU A 49 -13.74 11.36 -0.05
CA GLU A 49 -13.47 9.93 0.17
C GLU A 49 -12.17 9.49 -0.50
N VAL A 50 -11.99 9.84 -1.78
CA VAL A 50 -10.77 9.53 -2.54
C VAL A 50 -9.54 10.19 -1.92
N GLU A 51 -9.66 11.44 -1.48
CA GLU A 51 -8.57 12.16 -0.81
C GLU A 51 -8.10 11.40 0.44
N ARG A 52 -9.03 10.98 1.30
CA ARG A 52 -8.72 10.23 2.51
C ARG A 52 -8.05 8.89 2.21
N ASP A 53 -8.54 8.17 1.20
CA ASP A 53 -7.96 6.88 0.79
C ASP A 53 -6.54 7.05 0.26
N LEU A 54 -6.29 8.09 -0.53
CA LEU A 54 -4.95 8.40 -1.04
C LEU A 54 -4.00 8.83 0.08
N GLN A 55 -4.46 9.67 1.01
CA GLN A 55 -3.68 10.06 2.19
C GLN A 55 -3.29 8.84 3.03
N GLN A 56 -4.21 7.90 3.24
CA GLN A 56 -3.93 6.66 3.96
C GLN A 56 -2.84 5.83 3.25
N LYS A 57 -2.95 5.65 1.93
CA LYS A 57 -1.95 4.94 1.13
C LYS A 57 -0.58 5.60 1.17
N LEU A 58 -0.54 6.94 1.11
CA LEU A 58 0.71 7.69 1.21
C LEU A 58 1.38 7.49 2.57
N THR A 59 0.60 7.49 3.65
CA THR A 59 1.09 7.20 5.00
C THR A 59 1.66 5.79 5.09
N GLU A 60 0.95 4.79 4.57
CA GLU A 60 1.40 3.39 4.57
C GLU A 60 2.73 3.21 3.80
N ILE A 61 2.83 3.78 2.59
CA ILE A 61 4.06 3.73 1.78
C ILE A 61 5.21 4.43 2.52
N ARG A 62 4.94 5.56 3.18
CA ARG A 62 5.94 6.27 3.97
C ARG A 62 6.44 5.41 5.14
N GLU A 63 5.54 4.74 5.85
CA GLU A 63 5.89 3.84 6.95
C GLU A 63 6.70 2.63 6.47
N GLU A 64 6.34 2.06 5.33
CA GLU A 64 7.12 0.99 4.70
C GLU A 64 8.52 1.45 4.29
N TYR A 65 8.63 2.63 3.67
CA TYR A 65 9.91 3.23 3.33
C TYR A 65 10.80 3.44 4.56
N LEU A 66 10.25 4.01 5.64
CA LEU A 66 11.00 4.22 6.88
C LEU A 66 11.48 2.89 7.49
N ARG A 67 10.61 1.86 7.50
CA ARG A 67 10.99 0.52 7.94
C ARG A 67 12.13 -0.07 7.12
N ALA A 68 12.11 0.11 5.80
CA ALA A 68 13.17 -0.38 4.92
C ALA A 68 14.51 0.34 5.18
N VAL A 69 14.47 1.66 5.39
CA VAL A 69 15.66 2.45 5.74
C VAL A 69 16.22 2.01 7.10
N ASP A 70 15.37 1.85 8.11
CA ASP A 70 15.80 1.38 9.44
C ASP A 70 16.41 -0.02 9.36
N HIS A 71 15.78 -0.93 8.61
CA HIS A 71 16.30 -2.27 8.38
C HIS A 71 17.68 -2.25 7.72
N PHE A 72 17.86 -1.41 6.69
CA PHE A 72 19.16 -1.23 6.04
C PHE A 72 20.22 -0.70 7.01
N ASN A 73 19.87 0.31 7.80
CA ASN A 73 20.77 0.93 8.77
C ASN A 73 21.21 -0.06 9.85
N TRP A 74 20.30 -0.88 10.39
CA TRP A 74 20.63 -1.93 11.34
C TRP A 74 21.52 -3.00 10.73
N ASN A 75 21.25 -3.43 9.50
CA ASN A 75 22.08 -4.40 8.80
C ASN A 75 23.50 -3.85 8.60
N LYS A 76 23.64 -2.64 8.06
CA LYS A 76 24.92 -1.96 7.90
C LYS A 76 25.69 -1.90 9.22
N LEU A 77 25.00 -1.52 10.30
CA LEU A 77 25.59 -1.40 11.63
C LEU A 77 26.13 -2.73 12.17
N VAL A 78 25.39 -3.83 12.00
CA VAL A 78 25.85 -5.17 12.41
C VAL A 78 27.01 -5.64 11.55
N TYR A 79 26.98 -5.40 10.24
CA TYR A 79 28.07 -5.78 9.34
C TYR A 79 29.35 -4.96 9.55
N GLU A 80 29.24 -3.71 10.00
CA GLU A 80 30.39 -2.87 10.39
C GLU A 80 30.96 -3.22 11.76
N SER A 81 30.24 -4.02 12.56
CA SER A 81 30.70 -4.44 13.88
C SER A 81 31.78 -5.53 13.81
N GLU A 82 32.58 -5.65 14.87
CA GLU A 82 33.56 -6.71 15.01
C GLU A 82 32.84 -8.04 15.29
N ILE A 83 32.98 -9.01 14.37
CA ILE A 83 32.42 -10.35 14.49
C ILE A 83 33.58 -11.35 14.64
N ARG A 84 33.60 -12.10 15.76
CA ARG A 84 34.66 -13.07 16.09
C ARG A 84 34.27 -14.54 15.92
N PHE A 85 33.11 -14.79 15.32
CA PHE A 85 32.54 -16.13 15.13
C PHE A 85 31.82 -16.23 13.79
N GLU A 86 31.55 -17.45 13.33
CA GLU A 86 30.72 -17.68 12.14
C GLU A 86 29.22 -17.64 12.52
N PRO A 87 28.44 -16.66 12.04
CA PRO A 87 27.03 -16.58 12.38
C PRO A 87 26.22 -17.63 11.62
N VAL A 88 25.33 -18.32 12.34
CA VAL A 88 24.46 -19.37 11.81
C VAL A 88 23.07 -18.80 11.56
N VAL A 89 22.49 -19.15 10.42
CA VAL A 89 21.12 -18.77 10.06
C VAL A 89 20.13 -19.24 11.13
N GLY A 90 19.25 -18.35 11.55
CA GLY A 90 18.26 -18.59 12.60
C GLY A 90 18.76 -18.31 14.02
N GLY A 91 20.07 -18.13 14.21
CA GLY A 91 20.67 -17.80 15.50
C GLY A 91 20.33 -16.40 15.98
N THR A 92 20.21 -16.25 17.31
CA THR A 92 20.02 -14.97 17.99
C THR A 92 21.34 -14.53 18.61
N TYR A 93 21.65 -13.25 18.41
CA TYR A 93 22.91 -12.63 18.79
C TYR A 93 22.64 -11.28 19.42
N HIS A 94 23.60 -10.79 20.17
CA HIS A 94 23.53 -9.56 20.94
C HIS A 94 24.65 -8.64 20.51
N LEU A 95 24.29 -7.43 20.13
CA LEU A 95 25.20 -6.38 19.74
C LEU A 95 25.53 -5.50 20.95
N TYR A 96 26.83 -5.31 21.18
CA TYR A 96 27.34 -4.50 22.29
C TYR A 96 28.19 -3.33 21.80
N GLU A 97 28.17 -2.25 22.56
CA GLU A 97 29.11 -1.14 22.43
C GLU A 97 30.31 -1.39 23.36
N THR A 98 31.50 -1.41 22.79
CA THR A 98 32.78 -1.57 23.50
C THR A 98 33.66 -0.34 23.26
N ARG A 99 34.75 -0.22 24.03
CA ARG A 99 35.72 0.89 23.87
C ARG A 99 36.36 0.93 22.48
N SER A 100 36.45 -0.21 21.81
CA SER A 100 37.07 -0.36 20.49
C SER A 100 36.09 -0.20 19.32
N GLY A 101 34.79 0.00 19.60
CA GLY A 101 33.74 0.06 18.57
C GLY A 101 32.52 -0.76 18.94
N ARG A 102 31.86 -1.36 17.95
CA ARG A 102 30.69 -2.23 18.14
C ARG A 102 31.12 -3.67 17.92
N ALA A 103 30.64 -4.60 18.74
CA ALA A 103 30.96 -6.02 18.60
C ALA A 103 29.72 -6.89 18.73
N LEU A 104 29.63 -7.92 17.89
CA LEU A 104 28.56 -8.92 17.95
C LEU A 104 29.00 -10.08 18.85
N SER A 105 28.09 -10.57 19.69
CA SER A 105 28.32 -11.69 20.62
C SER A 105 27.10 -12.61 20.71
N MET A 106 27.31 -13.87 21.07
CA MET A 106 26.23 -14.82 21.38
C MET A 106 25.77 -14.74 22.85
N ILE A 107 26.51 -14.05 23.71
CA ILE A 107 26.28 -14.03 25.15
C ILE A 107 25.14 -13.06 25.49
N SER A 108 24.21 -13.50 26.33
CA SER A 108 23.07 -12.70 26.79
C SER A 108 23.50 -11.47 27.59
N PRO A 109 22.71 -10.37 27.54
CA PRO A 109 23.06 -9.10 28.20
C PRO A 109 23.14 -9.19 29.72
N GLU A 110 22.52 -10.20 30.34
CA GLU A 110 22.61 -10.44 31.79
C GLU A 110 23.98 -10.94 32.22
N GLN A 111 24.70 -11.64 31.34
CA GLN A 111 25.97 -12.28 31.64
C GLN A 111 27.17 -11.39 31.29
N TRP A 112 26.96 -10.33 30.51
CA TRP A 112 28.00 -9.44 30.06
C TRP A 112 27.69 -7.99 30.46
N PRO A 113 28.49 -7.34 31.34
CA PRO A 113 28.24 -5.98 31.83
C PRO A 113 28.56 -4.85 30.82
N GLN A 114 28.53 -5.11 29.51
CA GLN A 114 28.76 -4.08 28.49
C GLN A 114 27.42 -3.48 28.07
N ARG A 115 27.48 -2.29 27.46
CA ARG A 115 26.28 -1.62 26.99
C ARG A 115 25.65 -2.43 25.85
N HIS A 116 24.54 -3.08 26.15
CA HIS A 116 23.75 -3.83 25.18
C HIS A 116 22.97 -2.86 24.27
N LEU A 117 23.21 -2.95 22.97
CA LEU A 117 22.52 -2.14 21.97
C LEU A 117 21.25 -2.85 21.48
N ALA A 118 21.41 -4.03 20.89
CA ALA A 118 20.26 -4.72 20.31
C ALA A 118 20.48 -6.22 20.27
N THR A 119 19.38 -6.95 20.41
CA THR A 119 19.31 -8.37 20.11
C THR A 119 18.85 -8.53 18.67
N VAL A 120 19.68 -9.19 17.86
CA VAL A 120 19.48 -9.39 16.43
C VAL A 120 19.42 -10.87 16.09
N ARG A 121 18.67 -11.23 15.05
CA ARG A 121 18.57 -12.59 14.52
C ARG A 121 18.95 -12.62 13.07
N LEU A 122 19.74 -13.62 12.69
CA LEU A 122 20.11 -13.84 11.30
C LEU A 122 19.01 -14.60 10.57
N ASN A 123 18.50 -14.04 9.47
CA ASN A 123 17.49 -14.69 8.61
C ASN A 123 18.12 -15.55 7.52
N VAL A 124 17.27 -16.29 6.80
CA VAL A 124 17.67 -17.14 5.66
C VAL A 124 18.32 -16.29 4.55
N ASP A 125 17.83 -15.08 4.34
CA ASP A 125 18.39 -14.11 3.39
C ASP A 125 19.71 -13.48 3.85
N ARG A 126 20.31 -14.00 4.94
CA ARG A 126 21.49 -13.43 5.62
C ARG A 126 21.30 -11.98 6.05
N GLN A 127 20.06 -11.58 6.29
CA GLN A 127 19.73 -10.27 6.83
C GLN A 127 19.52 -10.34 8.34
N TRP A 128 20.05 -9.36 9.05
CA TRP A 128 19.86 -9.18 10.48
C TRP A 128 18.50 -8.50 10.72
N GLN A 129 17.65 -9.15 11.51
CA GLN A 129 16.41 -8.57 12.02
C GLN A 129 16.58 -8.27 13.51
N VAL A 130 16.20 -7.06 13.91
CA VAL A 130 16.21 -6.66 15.32
C VAL A 130 14.99 -7.24 16.02
N ILE A 131 15.21 -7.98 17.11
CA ILE A 131 14.14 -8.54 17.95
C ILE A 131 13.86 -7.61 19.13
N ASN A 132 14.92 -7.12 19.76
CA ASN A 132 14.81 -6.30 20.97
C ASN A 132 15.88 -5.20 20.93
N THR A 133 15.47 -3.98 21.26
CA THR A 133 16.36 -2.84 21.43
C THR A 133 16.58 -2.63 22.93
N GLY A 134 17.82 -2.39 23.35
CA GLY A 134 18.12 -2.03 24.74
C GLY A 134 17.34 -0.78 25.16
N ASN A 135 16.93 -0.72 26.43
CA ASN A 135 16.03 0.30 26.97
C ASN A 135 16.60 1.74 26.99
N ASP A 136 17.89 1.91 26.68
CA ASP A 136 18.69 3.12 26.95
C ASP A 136 19.29 3.74 25.67
N ILE A 137 18.61 3.56 24.54
CA ILE A 137 19.19 3.85 23.22
C ILE A 137 18.15 4.44 22.28
N ASP A 138 18.44 5.65 21.81
CA ASP A 138 17.73 6.24 20.70
C ASP A 138 18.29 5.69 19.38
N PRO A 139 17.51 4.93 18.59
CA PRO A 139 17.99 4.40 17.31
C PRO A 139 18.47 5.50 16.36
N ARG A 140 17.89 6.72 16.46
CA ARG A 140 18.32 7.88 15.68
C ARG A 140 19.73 8.36 16.00
N ALA A 141 20.18 8.25 17.26
CA ALA A 141 21.52 8.64 17.66
C ALA A 141 22.61 7.70 17.09
N LEU A 142 22.24 6.46 16.74
CA LEU A 142 23.17 5.44 16.24
C LEU A 142 23.53 5.60 14.77
N PHE A 143 22.65 6.23 13.98
CA PHE A 143 22.74 6.29 12.51
C PHE A 143 23.26 7.64 11.97
N GLY A 144 23.56 8.61 12.85
CA GLY A 144 24.28 9.81 12.46
C GLY A 144 23.53 10.73 11.49
N THR A 145 22.24 10.95 11.70
CA THR A 145 21.51 12.03 11.03
C THR A 145 21.71 13.34 11.79
N CYS A 146 22.35 14.30 11.14
CA CYS A 146 22.47 15.71 11.52
C CYS A 146 21.10 16.38 11.66
#